data_AF-A0A965PJN3-F1
#
_entry.id   AF-A0A965PJN3-F1
#
_cell.length_a   1.000
_cell.length_b   1.000
_cell.length_c   1.000
_cell.angle_alpha   90.00
_cell.angle_beta   90.00
_cell.angle_gamma   90.00
#
_symmetry.space_group_name_H-M   'P 1'
#
loop_
_entity.id
_entity.type
_entity.pdbx_description
1 polymer ?
#
loop_
_entity_poly.entity_id
_entity_poly.type
_entity_poly.pdbx_seq_one_letter_code
_entity_poly.pdbx_strand_id
1 'polypeptide(L)'
;MKEVTLFIAGQRADVAQGEDLSINIAIEGTQPGSIQGAHSSRTFALPATKSNHAIFQHLDEARSTSDKQKQLDAVIEVNGVPVSSGKVQVQQVEMGFGEHGLKATKYRTAFVGNNADWFQAIGGTLVRSLSWGDIALTKVNYDALCDANPATDETCFSLIKWKAWELEDAVQYTELTPCLSLRQIFLKGFQSIGYKFVSCFDEQPFSRLVVPVPLALDGDYIKQTINAQASLASLTVTSPVYTTIIFDDDSTPPNYDTGNNYDTTTGKYTAPKKALYSVIVSWTADFGSLNPGQNEVYIKVNGTVKETYVFEYVGVHSFEWLGDLEAGDEVEVEWYPQQHEGVDPFVSTSDWLLTIEAEKEGWSIGETLEYDYIIPGTWFVKDFIQDVTRIFNLAWETDVTGRTVYAYPKDRYTLSYRNDGDGAVTSVTREGFFRTSGATDVTRRVDVTQGGEWAFDTSQVQDQVLAWGTGDVTTENLEKKSASNLYSARYRFPDGRYPAGSNWAYT
;
A
#
# COMPACT_ATOMS: atom_id res chain seq x y z
N MET A 1 -30.70 1.49 36.74
CA MET A 1 -29.78 2.42 36.04
C MET A 1 -28.51 1.65 35.73
N LYS A 2 -27.94 1.79 34.53
CA LYS A 2 -26.60 1.26 34.26
C LYS A 2 -25.60 2.22 34.90
N GLU A 3 -24.70 1.72 35.74
CA GLU A 3 -23.64 2.54 36.34
C GLU A 3 -22.55 2.76 35.27
N VAL A 4 -22.32 4.01 34.89
CA VAL A 4 -21.25 4.38 33.96
C VAL A 4 -20.07 4.90 34.77
N THR A 5 -18.90 4.29 34.61
CA THR A 5 -17.66 4.64 35.30
C THR A 5 -16.60 5.07 34.30
N LEU A 6 -15.89 6.17 34.58
CA LEU A 6 -14.81 6.68 33.76
C LEU A 6 -13.49 6.57 34.53
N PHE A 7 -12.49 5.96 33.90
CA PHE A 7 -11.11 5.93 34.38
C PHE A 7 -10.24 6.80 33.49
N ILE A 8 -9.41 7.66 34.09
CA ILE A 8 -8.42 8.50 33.39
C ILE A 8 -7.08 8.29 34.08
N ALA A 9 -6.03 7.95 33.32
CA ALA A 9 -4.70 7.62 33.82
C ALA A 9 -4.71 6.56 34.96
N GLY A 10 -5.64 5.60 34.89
CA GLY A 10 -5.82 4.55 35.90
C GLY A 10 -6.56 4.98 37.17
N GLN A 11 -7.04 6.22 37.26
CA GLN A 11 -7.80 6.76 38.40
C GLN A 11 -9.27 6.96 38.03
N ARG A 12 -10.19 6.69 38.97
CA ARG A 12 -11.63 6.89 38.78
C ARG A 12 -11.95 8.38 38.76
N ALA A 13 -12.45 8.88 37.64
CA ALA A 13 -12.91 10.25 37.49
C ALA A 13 -14.32 10.42 38.08
N ASP A 14 -14.57 11.55 38.73
CA ASP A 14 -15.88 11.87 39.28
C ASP A 14 -16.77 12.46 38.18
N VAL A 15 -17.94 11.84 37.95
CA VAL A 15 -18.96 12.33 37.00
C VAL A 15 -20.14 12.88 37.80
N ALA A 16 -20.72 14.00 37.38
CA ALA A 16 -21.83 14.64 38.10
C ALA A 16 -23.08 13.73 38.12
N GLN A 17 -23.71 13.56 39.28
CA GLN A 17 -24.94 12.77 39.41
C GLN A 17 -26.09 13.44 38.65
N GLY A 18 -26.65 12.73 37.65
CA GLY A 18 -27.84 13.16 36.93
C GLY A 18 -27.60 13.95 35.64
N GLU A 19 -26.35 14.20 35.24
CA GLU A 19 -26.07 14.58 33.85
C GLU A 19 -26.12 13.31 32.98
N ASP A 20 -27.06 13.25 32.03
CA ASP A 20 -26.90 12.34 30.91
C ASP A 20 -25.58 12.70 30.24
N LEU A 21 -24.68 11.72 30.08
CA LEU A 21 -23.53 11.85 29.18
C LEU A 21 -24.09 12.09 27.78
N SER A 22 -24.39 13.34 27.45
CA SER A 22 -24.95 13.73 26.18
C SER A 22 -23.88 13.53 25.12
N ILE A 23 -24.09 12.52 24.28
CA ILE A 23 -23.16 12.17 23.21
C ILE A 23 -23.36 13.19 22.09
N ASN A 24 -22.58 14.26 22.11
CA ASN A 24 -22.45 15.14 20.95
C ASN A 24 -21.34 14.58 20.06
N ILE A 25 -21.70 14.07 18.88
CA ILE A 25 -20.74 13.71 17.84
C ILE A 25 -20.36 15.01 17.14
N ALA A 26 -19.22 15.59 17.53
CA ALA A 26 -18.65 16.72 16.80
C ALA A 26 -17.72 16.18 15.70
N ILE A 27 -18.06 16.48 14.45
CA ILE A 27 -17.17 16.30 13.31
C ILE A 27 -16.40 17.62 13.22
N GLU A 28 -15.17 17.68 13.73
CA GLU A 28 -14.30 18.82 13.42
C GLU A 28 -14.10 18.87 11.90
N GLY A 29 -14.15 20.09 11.34
CA GLY A 29 -14.00 20.35 9.92
C GLY A 29 -12.74 19.71 9.37
N THR A 30 -12.90 18.58 8.70
CA THR A 30 -11.80 17.81 8.12
C THR A 30 -11.43 18.43 6.78
N GLN A 31 -10.16 18.78 6.62
CA GLN A 31 -9.62 19.12 5.30
C GLN A 31 -9.73 17.88 4.38
N PRO A 32 -10.14 18.03 3.11
CA PRO A 32 -10.11 16.92 2.16
C PRO A 32 -8.69 16.34 2.09
N GLY A 33 -8.54 15.06 2.46
CA GLY A 33 -7.24 14.37 2.42
C GLY A 33 -6.53 14.18 3.76
N SER A 34 -7.05 14.70 4.88
CA SER A 34 -6.57 14.22 6.19
C SER A 34 -7.29 12.92 6.55
N ILE A 35 -6.53 11.82 6.72
CA ILE A 35 -6.95 10.74 7.63
C ILE A 35 -6.72 11.24 9.06
N GLN A 36 -7.23 12.43 9.38
CA GLN A 36 -7.71 12.66 10.73
C GLN A 36 -9.08 12.01 10.70
N GLY A 37 -9.11 10.77 11.17
CA GLY A 37 -10.33 9.99 11.27
C GLY A 37 -11.44 10.87 11.83
N ALA A 38 -12.67 10.63 11.37
CA ALA A 38 -13.84 11.06 12.10
C ALA A 38 -13.66 10.57 13.54
N HIS A 39 -13.16 11.44 14.41
CA HIS A 39 -13.07 11.14 15.81
C HIS A 39 -14.51 11.27 16.27
N SER A 40 -15.08 10.22 16.86
CA SER A 40 -16.19 10.47 17.77
C SER A 40 -15.55 11.17 18.98
N SER A 41 -15.33 12.49 18.90
CA SER A 41 -14.96 13.26 20.09
C SER A 41 -16.21 13.31 20.95
N ARG A 42 -16.22 12.53 22.02
CA ARG A 42 -17.28 12.60 23.01
C ARG A 42 -16.86 13.69 23.97
N THR A 43 -17.50 14.85 23.90
CA THR A 43 -17.27 15.91 24.87
C THR A 43 -18.13 15.67 26.09
N PHE A 44 -17.54 15.70 27.28
CA PHE A 44 -18.27 15.66 28.54
C PHE A 44 -17.65 16.61 29.54
N ALA A 45 -18.52 17.17 30.40
CA ALA A 45 -18.13 18.09 31.44
C ALA A 45 -17.89 17.30 32.74
N LEU A 46 -16.65 17.32 33.21
CA LEU A 46 -16.30 16.75 34.51
C LEU A 46 -16.36 17.85 35.58
N PRO A 47 -17.03 17.61 36.72
CA PRO A 47 -16.99 18.55 37.84
C PRO A 47 -15.55 18.70 38.35
N ALA A 48 -15.19 19.92 38.74
CA ALA A 48 -13.86 20.22 39.25
C ALA A 48 -13.71 19.75 40.72
N THR A 49 -13.82 18.44 40.95
CA THR A 49 -13.62 17.81 42.27
C THR A 49 -12.13 17.70 42.62
N LYS A 50 -11.82 17.36 43.88
CA LYS A 50 -10.43 17.10 44.30
C LYS A 50 -9.78 15.96 43.51
N SER A 51 -10.56 14.93 43.16
CA SER A 51 -10.08 13.79 42.35
C SER A 51 -9.73 14.26 40.93
N ASN A 52 -10.64 14.97 40.27
CA ASN A 52 -10.44 15.43 38.90
C ASN A 52 -9.33 16.50 38.79
N HIS A 53 -9.15 17.37 39.79
CA HIS A 53 -8.00 18.30 39.83
C HIS A 53 -6.66 17.56 39.90
N ALA A 54 -6.59 16.45 40.65
CA ALA A 54 -5.38 15.65 40.76
C ALA A 54 -5.07 14.91 39.44
N ILE A 55 -6.09 14.34 38.79
CA ILE A 55 -5.98 13.69 37.46
C ILE A 55 -5.42 14.69 36.44
N PHE A 56 -5.95 15.91 36.43
CA PHE A 56 -5.54 16.98 35.53
C PHE A 56 -4.42 17.86 36.08
N GLN A 57 -3.70 17.43 37.13
CA GLN A 57 -2.50 18.12 37.65
C GLN A 57 -2.66 19.64 37.81
N HIS A 58 -3.81 20.09 38.34
CA HIS A 58 -4.09 21.50 38.64
C HIS A 58 -3.94 22.45 37.42
N LEU A 59 -4.41 22.05 36.24
CA LEU A 59 -4.37 22.85 35.00
C LEU A 59 -5.07 24.22 35.08
N ASP A 60 -5.91 24.42 36.09
CA ASP A 60 -6.64 25.66 36.39
C ASP A 60 -5.79 26.71 37.14
N GLU A 61 -4.63 26.33 37.69
CA GLU A 61 -3.75 27.25 38.39
C GLU A 61 -2.83 28.01 37.42
N ALA A 62 -2.66 29.31 37.64
CA ALA A 62 -1.87 30.20 36.77
C ALA A 62 -0.37 29.82 36.64
N ARG A 63 0.14 28.96 37.53
CA ARG A 63 1.53 28.46 37.54
C ARG A 63 1.64 26.95 37.27
N SER A 64 0.59 26.32 36.77
CA SER A 64 0.64 24.90 36.42
C SER A 64 1.76 24.64 35.40
N THR A 65 2.68 23.73 35.73
CA THR A 65 3.74 23.25 34.82
C THR A 65 3.26 22.13 33.90
N SER A 66 1.98 21.76 34.01
CA SER A 66 1.36 20.66 33.31
C SER A 66 1.03 21.08 31.87
N ASP A 67 1.41 20.26 30.91
CA ASP A 67 1.12 20.52 29.51
C ASP A 67 -0.39 20.40 29.24
N LYS A 68 -1.02 21.51 28.87
CA LYS A 68 -2.45 21.61 28.52
C LYS A 68 -2.82 20.76 27.30
N GLN A 69 -1.83 20.35 26.50
CA GLN A 69 -2.01 19.48 25.33
C GLN A 69 -1.85 17.99 25.66
N LYS A 70 -1.52 17.64 26.90
CA LYS A 70 -1.29 16.26 27.30
C LYS A 70 -2.58 15.43 27.23
N GLN A 71 -2.55 14.42 26.39
CA GLN A 71 -3.60 13.41 26.29
C GLN A 71 -3.39 12.34 27.36
N LEU A 72 -4.43 12.05 28.15
CA LEU A 72 -4.40 11.04 29.21
C LEU A 72 -5.19 9.80 28.76
N ASP A 73 -4.66 8.61 29.02
CA ASP A 73 -5.35 7.36 28.68
C ASP A 73 -6.64 7.23 29.47
N ALA A 74 -7.72 6.81 28.82
CA ALA A 74 -9.03 6.73 29.45
C ALA A 74 -9.83 5.49 29.03
N VAL A 75 -10.58 4.95 29.99
CA VAL A 75 -11.46 3.79 29.82
C VAL A 75 -12.84 4.11 30.38
N ILE A 76 -13.86 3.90 29.55
CA ILE A 76 -15.27 3.99 29.95
C ILE A 76 -15.77 2.59 30.19
N GLU A 77 -16.25 2.34 31.39
CA GLU A 77 -16.88 1.11 31.82
C GLU A 77 -18.37 1.31 32.04
N VAL A 78 -19.15 0.28 31.74
CA VAL A 78 -20.59 0.23 32.05
C VAL A 78 -20.83 -1.04 32.84
N ASN A 79 -21.32 -0.89 34.07
CA ASN A 79 -21.51 -1.99 35.03
C ASN A 79 -20.23 -2.84 35.25
N GLY A 80 -19.05 -2.20 35.29
CA GLY A 80 -17.77 -2.86 35.50
C GLY A 80 -17.21 -3.62 34.28
N VAL A 81 -17.82 -3.45 33.10
CA VAL A 81 -17.29 -3.98 31.83
C VAL A 81 -16.74 -2.81 31.00
N PRO A 82 -15.49 -2.85 30.53
CA PRO A 82 -14.93 -1.82 29.66
C PRO A 82 -15.65 -1.83 28.30
N VAL A 83 -16.28 -0.70 27.95
CA VAL A 83 -17.07 -0.53 26.71
C VAL A 83 -16.34 0.33 25.69
N SER A 84 -15.42 1.20 26.13
CA SER A 84 -14.65 2.07 25.24
C SER A 84 -13.32 2.47 25.86
N SER A 85 -12.22 2.32 25.12
CA SER A 85 -10.88 2.78 25.50
C SER A 85 -10.38 3.82 24.51
N GLY A 86 -9.69 4.85 25.00
CA GLY A 86 -9.22 5.95 24.16
C GLY A 86 -8.35 6.92 24.95
N LYS A 87 -8.26 8.16 24.46
CA LYS A 87 -7.54 9.24 25.15
C LYS A 87 -8.46 10.40 25.46
N VAL A 88 -8.23 11.06 26.59
CA VAL A 88 -8.95 12.25 27.03
C VAL A 88 -8.02 13.45 27.01
N GLN A 89 -8.52 14.56 26.47
CA GLN A 89 -7.85 15.85 26.50
C GLN A 89 -8.79 16.91 27.09
N VAL A 90 -8.26 17.80 27.94
CA VAL A 90 -9.00 18.97 28.43
C VAL A 90 -9.03 20.03 27.33
N GLN A 91 -10.23 20.41 26.88
CA GLN A 91 -10.42 21.45 25.86
C GLN A 91 -10.62 22.83 26.49
N GLN A 92 -11.39 22.88 27.58
CA GLN A 92 -11.75 24.13 28.24
C GLN A 92 -11.90 23.91 29.74
N VAL A 93 -11.47 24.90 30.54
CA VAL A 93 -11.77 24.98 31.96
C VAL A 93 -12.80 26.09 32.16
N GLU A 94 -13.97 25.75 32.67
CA GLU A 94 -14.97 26.73 33.07
C GLU A 94 -14.60 27.24 34.47
N MET A 95 -14.57 28.57 34.61
CA MET A 95 -14.20 29.25 35.85
C MET A 95 -15.44 29.93 36.42
N GLY A 96 -15.69 29.74 37.71
CA GLY A 96 -16.72 30.44 38.47
C GLY A 96 -16.12 31.35 39.53
N PHE A 97 -16.93 32.26 40.07
CA PHE A 97 -16.57 33.05 41.23
C PHE A 97 -16.85 32.26 42.51
N GLY A 98 -15.79 31.96 43.27
CA GLY A 98 -15.89 31.42 44.62
C GLY A 98 -15.55 32.47 45.68
N GLU A 99 -15.68 32.10 46.96
CA GLU A 99 -15.38 32.97 48.12
C GLU A 99 -13.95 33.55 48.15
N HIS A 100 -13.03 32.99 47.36
CA HIS A 100 -11.61 33.40 47.32
C HIS A 100 -11.11 33.71 45.89
N GLY A 101 -12.00 34.11 44.99
CA GLY A 101 -11.66 34.47 43.61
C GLY A 101 -12.10 33.42 42.58
N LEU A 102 -11.54 33.50 41.37
CA LEU A 102 -11.84 32.60 40.27
C LEU A 102 -11.40 31.17 40.61
N LYS A 103 -12.31 30.21 40.55
CA LYS A 103 -12.07 28.79 40.78
C LYS A 103 -12.64 27.98 39.62
N ALA A 104 -11.96 26.90 39.22
CA ALA A 104 -12.50 25.97 38.23
C ALA A 104 -13.79 25.33 38.75
N THR A 105 -14.82 25.33 37.93
CA THR A 105 -16.12 24.72 38.23
C THR A 105 -16.33 23.43 37.44
N LYS A 106 -15.93 23.42 36.16
CA LYS A 106 -16.02 22.25 35.28
C LYS A 106 -14.81 22.16 34.34
N TYR A 107 -14.37 20.94 34.04
CA TYR A 107 -13.44 20.65 32.94
C TYR A 107 -14.24 20.10 31.77
N ARG A 108 -14.23 20.79 30.63
CA ARG A 108 -14.75 20.25 29.37
C ARG A 108 -13.67 19.43 28.73
N THR A 109 -13.91 18.13 28.64
CA THR A 109 -12.94 17.18 28.12
C THR A 109 -13.47 16.50 26.87
N ALA A 110 -12.59 16.24 25.90
CA ALA A 110 -12.87 15.46 24.71
C ALA A 110 -12.24 14.07 24.85
N PHE A 111 -13.08 13.04 24.76
CA PHE A 111 -12.63 11.66 24.61
C PHE A 111 -12.54 11.32 23.14
N VAL A 112 -11.35 10.96 22.68
CA VAL A 112 -11.08 10.49 21.32
C VAL A 112 -10.99 8.97 21.36
N GLY A 113 -11.94 8.33 20.67
CA GLY A 113 -12.03 6.87 20.51
C GLY A 113 -11.03 6.31 19.48
N ASN A 114 -10.64 5.06 19.70
CA ASN A 114 -9.49 4.39 19.10
C ASN A 114 -9.65 4.01 17.61
N ASN A 115 -9.42 4.95 16.69
CA ASN A 115 -9.24 4.70 15.25
C ASN A 115 -7.76 4.69 14.82
N ALA A 116 -6.80 4.83 15.75
CA ALA A 116 -5.38 4.99 15.42
C ALA A 116 -4.60 3.67 15.32
N ASP A 117 -4.98 2.65 16.10
CA ASP A 117 -4.15 1.45 16.28
C ASP A 117 -4.08 0.55 15.04
N TRP A 118 -5.21 0.30 14.36
CA TRP A 118 -5.22 -0.56 13.17
C TRP A 118 -4.56 0.12 11.97
N PHE A 119 -4.67 1.46 11.85
CA PHE A 119 -4.07 2.20 10.74
C PHE A 119 -2.54 2.26 10.86
N GLN A 120 -2.02 2.35 12.09
CA GLN A 120 -0.58 2.18 12.32
C GLN A 120 -0.12 0.75 12.04
N ALA A 121 -0.88 -0.26 12.49
CA ALA A 121 -0.54 -1.66 12.27
C ALA A 121 -0.51 -2.05 10.78
N ILE A 122 -1.46 -1.56 9.98
CA ILE A 122 -1.51 -1.83 8.53
C ILE A 122 -0.47 -1.01 7.75
N GLY A 123 0.07 0.06 8.35
CA GLY A 123 0.96 1.03 7.71
C GLY A 123 2.26 0.46 7.14
N GLY A 124 2.74 -0.65 7.69
CA GLY A 124 3.93 -1.37 7.20
C GLY A 124 3.64 -2.52 6.23
N THR A 125 2.36 -2.81 5.95
CA THR A 125 2.00 -3.97 5.13
C THR A 125 2.15 -3.63 3.64
N LEU A 126 2.99 -4.40 2.95
CA LEU A 126 3.18 -4.31 1.51
C LEU A 126 2.11 -5.11 0.77
N VAL A 127 1.56 -4.56 -0.32
CA VAL A 127 0.58 -5.27 -1.15
C VAL A 127 1.15 -6.57 -1.70
N ARG A 128 2.43 -6.59 -2.11
CA ARG A 128 3.10 -7.80 -2.58
C ARG A 128 3.18 -8.92 -1.53
N SER A 129 3.18 -8.56 -0.23
CA SER A 129 3.27 -9.55 0.87
C SER A 129 1.93 -10.23 1.20
N LEU A 130 0.85 -9.90 0.50
CA LEU A 130 -0.50 -10.42 0.76
C LEU A 130 -0.78 -11.79 0.11
N SER A 131 0.24 -12.44 -0.50
CA SER A 131 0.17 -13.76 -1.14
C SER A 131 -0.98 -13.90 -2.12
N TRP A 132 -0.71 -13.64 -3.39
CA TRP A 132 -1.73 -13.58 -4.46
C TRP A 132 -1.90 -14.88 -5.25
N GLY A 133 -1.08 -15.88 -4.96
CA GLY A 133 -1.06 -17.16 -5.66
C GLY A 133 -0.41 -17.08 -7.04
N ASP A 134 -0.04 -18.25 -7.55
CA ASP A 134 0.67 -18.41 -8.81
C ASP A 134 -0.32 -18.76 -9.93
N ILE A 135 -0.18 -18.11 -11.08
CA ILE A 135 -1.08 -18.31 -12.23
C ILE A 135 -0.29 -18.82 -13.42
N ALA A 136 -0.56 -20.06 -13.82
CA ALA A 136 -0.06 -20.57 -15.09
C ALA A 136 -0.66 -19.76 -16.27
N LEU A 137 0.18 -19.16 -17.10
CA LEU A 137 -0.19 -18.35 -18.26
C LEU A 137 -0.60 -19.25 -19.43
N THR A 138 -1.75 -19.89 -19.27
CA THR A 138 -2.38 -20.71 -20.31
C THR A 138 -3.58 -19.98 -20.89
N LYS A 139 -3.94 -20.29 -22.14
CA LYS A 139 -5.15 -19.76 -22.78
C LYS A 139 -6.39 -19.94 -21.90
N VAL A 140 -6.52 -21.11 -21.26
CA VAL A 140 -7.65 -21.44 -20.38
C VAL A 140 -7.73 -20.48 -19.19
N ASN A 141 -6.59 -20.18 -18.56
CA ASN A 141 -6.55 -19.29 -17.41
C ASN A 141 -6.78 -17.83 -17.82
N TYR A 142 -6.26 -17.39 -18.97
CA TYR A 142 -6.59 -16.06 -19.50
C TYR A 142 -8.09 -15.91 -19.76
N ASP A 143 -8.70 -16.86 -20.47
CA ASP A 143 -10.13 -16.81 -20.78
C ASP A 143 -10.98 -16.79 -19.49
N ALA A 144 -10.61 -17.59 -18.48
CA ALA A 144 -11.31 -17.63 -17.19
C ALA A 144 -11.16 -16.32 -16.40
N LEU A 145 -9.98 -15.74 -16.36
CA LEU A 145 -9.67 -14.55 -15.55
C LEU A 145 -10.01 -13.23 -16.25
N CYS A 146 -10.30 -13.24 -17.54
CA CYS A 146 -10.97 -12.12 -18.21
C CYS A 146 -12.44 -11.97 -17.80
N ASP A 147 -13.07 -13.06 -17.34
CA ASP A 147 -14.42 -13.06 -16.75
C ASP A 147 -14.36 -13.40 -15.25
N ALA A 148 -13.38 -12.81 -14.55
CA ALA A 148 -13.14 -13.07 -13.14
C ALA A 148 -14.37 -12.71 -12.29
N ASN A 149 -14.73 -13.61 -11.38
CA ASN A 149 -15.79 -13.41 -10.42
C ASN A 149 -15.33 -12.47 -9.30
N PRO A 150 -15.90 -11.26 -9.17
CA PRO A 150 -15.47 -10.27 -8.19
C PRO A 150 -15.66 -10.70 -6.72
N ALA A 151 -16.44 -11.74 -6.46
CA ALA A 151 -16.67 -12.26 -5.11
C ALA A 151 -15.58 -13.26 -4.65
N THR A 152 -15.02 -14.04 -5.58
CA THR A 152 -14.11 -15.15 -5.27
C THR A 152 -12.70 -14.93 -5.77
N ASP A 153 -12.55 -14.27 -6.92
CA ASP A 153 -11.27 -14.21 -7.60
C ASP A 153 -10.46 -13.01 -7.09
N GLU A 154 -9.20 -13.28 -6.80
CA GLU A 154 -8.27 -12.30 -6.21
C GLU A 154 -7.60 -11.43 -7.27
N THR A 155 -7.51 -11.99 -8.48
CA THR A 155 -6.77 -11.47 -9.61
C THR A 155 -7.63 -11.59 -10.87
N CYS A 156 -7.32 -10.78 -11.87
CA CYS A 156 -7.96 -10.86 -13.17
C CYS A 156 -7.02 -10.37 -14.28
N PHE A 157 -7.40 -10.62 -15.52
CA PHE A 157 -6.74 -10.04 -16.69
C PHE A 157 -7.66 -9.05 -17.37
N SER A 158 -7.19 -7.83 -17.57
CA SER A 158 -7.95 -6.77 -18.22
C SER A 158 -7.20 -6.19 -19.41
N LEU A 159 -7.96 -5.78 -20.42
CA LEU A 159 -7.41 -5.09 -21.58
C LEU A 159 -7.12 -3.63 -21.22
N ILE A 160 -5.85 -3.32 -21.02
CA ILE A 160 -5.38 -1.95 -20.78
C ILE A 160 -4.35 -1.61 -21.85
N LYS A 161 -4.63 -0.58 -22.63
CA LYS A 161 -3.78 -0.21 -23.76
C LYS A 161 -2.58 0.61 -23.28
N TRP A 162 -1.49 -0.08 -22.96
CA TRP A 162 -0.19 0.53 -22.63
C TRP A 162 0.67 0.83 -23.86
N LYS A 163 0.58 -0.05 -24.87
CA LYS A 163 1.31 0.05 -26.14
C LYS A 163 0.37 -0.13 -27.34
N ALA A 164 0.88 0.13 -28.54
CA ALA A 164 0.20 -0.25 -29.77
C ALA A 164 0.05 -1.77 -29.81
N TRP A 165 -1.08 -2.26 -30.34
CA TRP A 165 -1.30 -3.68 -30.49
C TRP A 165 -0.34 -4.26 -31.52
N GLU A 166 0.14 -5.46 -31.28
CA GLU A 166 1.02 -6.16 -32.21
C GLU A 166 0.29 -6.54 -33.50
N LEU A 167 -1.01 -6.84 -33.40
CA LEU A 167 -1.87 -7.13 -34.53
C LEU A 167 -2.85 -5.98 -34.75
N GLU A 168 -3.10 -5.65 -36.01
CA GLU A 168 -3.99 -4.55 -36.39
C GLU A 168 -5.47 -4.83 -36.02
N ASP A 169 -5.88 -6.11 -36.12
CA ASP A 169 -7.29 -6.53 -35.98
C ASP A 169 -7.54 -7.47 -34.78
N ALA A 170 -6.54 -7.72 -33.93
CA ALA A 170 -6.68 -8.66 -32.80
C ALA A 170 -5.80 -8.27 -31.60
N VAL A 171 -6.22 -8.71 -30.42
CA VAL A 171 -5.46 -8.60 -29.17
C VAL A 171 -4.91 -9.96 -28.81
N GLN A 172 -3.62 -10.05 -28.52
CA GLN A 172 -3.00 -11.28 -28.04
C GLN A 172 -3.18 -11.42 -26.52
N TYR A 173 -3.18 -12.66 -26.01
CA TYR A 173 -3.25 -12.93 -24.58
C TYR A 173 -2.08 -12.30 -23.79
N THR A 174 -0.90 -12.22 -24.41
CA THR A 174 0.30 -11.59 -23.86
C THR A 174 0.18 -10.07 -23.72
N GLU A 175 -0.83 -9.45 -24.33
CA GLU A 175 -1.12 -8.00 -24.23
C GLU A 175 -2.13 -7.67 -23.13
N LEU A 176 -2.71 -8.68 -22.48
CA LEU A 176 -3.60 -8.48 -21.34
C LEU A 176 -2.81 -8.11 -20.09
N THR A 177 -3.31 -7.12 -19.35
CA THR A 177 -2.66 -6.64 -18.13
C THR A 177 -3.18 -7.40 -16.90
N PRO A 178 -2.30 -8.01 -16.09
CA PRO A 178 -2.69 -8.60 -14.82
C PRO A 178 -3.15 -7.50 -13.87
N CYS A 179 -4.26 -7.74 -13.20
CA CYS A 179 -4.86 -6.81 -12.25
C CYS A 179 -5.17 -7.54 -10.94
N LEU A 180 -5.16 -6.79 -9.84
CA LEU A 180 -5.58 -7.25 -8.52
C LEU A 180 -6.98 -6.71 -8.21
N SER A 181 -7.81 -7.51 -7.53
CA SER A 181 -9.08 -7.01 -7.02
C SER A 181 -8.84 -6.05 -5.85
N LEU A 182 -9.35 -4.81 -5.95
CA LEU A 182 -9.19 -3.79 -4.91
C LEU A 182 -9.80 -4.24 -3.57
N ARG A 183 -10.94 -4.92 -3.64
CA ARG A 183 -11.60 -5.50 -2.47
C ARG A 183 -10.69 -6.50 -1.76
N GLN A 184 -9.99 -7.33 -2.52
CA GLN A 184 -9.14 -8.39 -1.99
C GLN A 184 -7.86 -7.82 -1.36
N ILE A 185 -7.32 -6.72 -1.90
CA ILE A 185 -6.21 -5.98 -1.25
C ILE A 185 -6.60 -5.59 0.18
N PHE A 186 -7.78 -4.99 0.36
CA PHE A 186 -8.24 -4.60 1.69
C PHE A 186 -8.59 -5.81 2.56
N LEU A 187 -9.31 -6.80 2.02
CA LEU A 187 -9.70 -7.98 2.77
C LEU A 187 -8.48 -8.72 3.34
N LYS A 188 -7.47 -8.98 2.52
CA LYS A 188 -6.22 -9.60 2.96
C LYS A 188 -5.38 -8.67 3.86
N GLY A 189 -5.31 -7.38 3.54
CA GLY A 189 -4.58 -6.40 4.35
C GLY A 189 -5.14 -6.23 5.76
N PHE A 190 -6.46 -6.25 5.93
CA PHE A 190 -7.07 -6.23 7.27
C PHE A 190 -6.96 -7.60 7.96
N GLN A 191 -7.05 -8.71 7.22
CA GLN A 191 -6.83 -10.04 7.79
C GLN A 191 -5.42 -10.24 8.32
N SER A 192 -4.39 -9.68 7.66
CA SER A 192 -2.99 -9.79 8.12
C SER A 192 -2.76 -9.17 9.49
N ILE A 193 -3.52 -8.12 9.84
CA ILE A 193 -3.51 -7.49 11.16
C ILE A 193 -4.58 -8.04 12.12
N GLY A 194 -5.31 -9.09 11.70
CA GLY A 194 -6.33 -9.77 12.51
C GLY A 194 -7.67 -9.04 12.62
N TYR A 195 -7.97 -8.16 11.68
CA TYR A 195 -9.24 -7.44 11.57
C TYR A 195 -10.11 -7.99 10.43
N LYS A 196 -11.42 -7.95 10.61
CA LYS A 196 -12.41 -8.15 9.55
C LYS A 196 -12.67 -6.83 8.86
N PHE A 197 -12.85 -6.87 7.55
CA PHE A 197 -13.20 -5.70 6.75
C PHE A 197 -14.62 -5.88 6.20
N VAL A 198 -15.47 -4.88 6.42
CA VAL A 198 -16.84 -4.82 5.91
C VAL A 198 -17.03 -3.48 5.21
N SER A 199 -17.40 -3.49 3.94
CA SER A 199 -17.41 -2.25 3.17
C SER A 199 -18.43 -2.22 2.05
N CYS A 200 -18.68 -1.02 1.51
CA CYS A 200 -19.35 -0.84 0.22
C CYS A 200 -18.66 -1.62 -0.92
N PHE A 201 -17.38 -1.98 -0.79
CA PHE A 201 -16.67 -2.84 -1.75
C PHE A 201 -17.17 -4.28 -1.80
N ASP A 202 -17.95 -4.75 -0.82
CA ASP A 202 -18.57 -6.07 -0.85
C ASP A 202 -19.76 -6.15 -1.83
N GLU A 203 -20.19 -5.02 -2.38
CA GLU A 203 -21.39 -4.91 -3.18
C GLU A 203 -21.08 -4.40 -4.59
N GLN A 204 -21.88 -4.84 -5.57
CA GLN A 204 -21.75 -4.31 -6.94
C GLN A 204 -22.20 -2.83 -6.99
N PRO A 205 -21.54 -2.00 -7.81
CA PRO A 205 -20.46 -2.33 -8.74
C PRO A 205 -19.05 -2.29 -8.13
N PHE A 206 -18.90 -1.86 -6.88
CA PHE A 206 -17.60 -1.61 -6.26
C PHE A 206 -16.74 -2.87 -6.08
N SER A 207 -17.37 -4.04 -5.95
CA SER A 207 -16.65 -5.32 -5.91
C SER A 207 -15.89 -5.65 -7.19
N ARG A 208 -16.21 -5.00 -8.32
CA ARG A 208 -15.53 -5.17 -9.62
C ARG A 208 -14.35 -4.22 -9.84
N LEU A 209 -13.99 -3.39 -8.85
CA LEU A 209 -12.86 -2.49 -8.98
C LEU A 209 -11.54 -3.27 -8.94
N VAL A 210 -10.70 -3.01 -9.93
CA VAL A 210 -9.41 -3.69 -10.12
C VAL A 210 -8.28 -2.68 -10.20
N VAL A 211 -7.11 -3.08 -9.73
CA VAL A 211 -5.88 -2.30 -9.76
C VAL A 211 -4.93 -2.97 -10.75
N PRO A 212 -4.58 -2.30 -11.86
CA PRO A 212 -3.67 -2.87 -12.83
C PRO A 212 -2.24 -2.90 -12.30
N VAL A 213 -1.62 -4.07 -12.39
CA VAL A 213 -0.21 -4.26 -12.01
C VAL A 213 0.64 -4.01 -13.25
N PRO A 214 1.69 -3.16 -13.17
CA PRO A 214 2.59 -3.00 -14.29
C PRO A 214 3.23 -4.34 -14.64
N LEU A 215 3.30 -4.65 -15.95
CA LEU A 215 3.97 -5.86 -16.45
C LEU A 215 5.50 -5.77 -16.42
N ALA A 216 6.05 -4.64 -15.95
CA ALA A 216 7.49 -4.50 -15.73
C ALA A 216 7.86 -5.25 -14.45
N LEU A 217 8.83 -6.17 -14.56
CA LEU A 217 9.40 -6.85 -13.40
C LEU A 217 10.07 -5.83 -12.49
N ASP A 218 9.90 -6.01 -11.17
CA ASP A 218 10.59 -5.19 -10.18
C ASP A 218 12.09 -5.55 -10.23
N GLY A 219 12.91 -4.62 -10.73
CA GLY A 219 14.36 -4.83 -10.86
C GLY A 219 15.04 -5.14 -9.53
N ASP A 220 14.45 -4.75 -8.41
CA ASP A 220 14.96 -5.05 -7.07
C ASP A 220 14.71 -6.51 -6.67
N TYR A 221 13.68 -7.17 -7.21
CA TYR A 221 13.41 -8.57 -6.91
C TYR A 221 14.39 -9.50 -7.61
N ILE A 222 14.63 -9.29 -8.91
CA ILE A 222 15.59 -10.10 -9.69
C ILE A 222 16.98 -10.03 -9.05
N LYS A 223 17.39 -8.83 -8.63
CA LYS A 223 18.63 -8.61 -7.88
C LYS A 223 18.69 -9.38 -6.56
N GLN A 224 17.56 -9.52 -5.87
CA GLN A 224 17.49 -10.18 -4.55
C GLN A 224 17.33 -11.70 -4.63
N THR A 225 16.99 -12.28 -5.78
CA THR A 225 16.56 -13.69 -5.83
C THR A 225 17.17 -14.49 -6.97
N ILE A 226 17.65 -13.84 -8.02
CA ILE A 226 18.23 -14.49 -9.19
C ILE A 226 19.69 -14.11 -9.31
N ASN A 227 20.01 -12.81 -9.22
CA ASN A 227 21.38 -12.35 -9.36
C ASN A 227 22.26 -12.88 -8.24
N ALA A 228 23.49 -13.22 -8.62
CA ALA A 228 24.50 -13.67 -7.69
C ALA A 228 25.84 -13.03 -8.03
N GLN A 229 26.63 -12.76 -7.01
CA GLN A 229 28.01 -12.38 -7.13
C GLN A 229 28.85 -13.20 -6.15
N ALA A 230 29.87 -13.87 -6.67
CA ALA A 230 30.78 -14.69 -5.89
C ALA A 230 32.23 -14.35 -6.24
N SER A 231 33.14 -14.51 -5.28
CA SER A 231 34.56 -14.20 -5.47
C SER A 231 35.47 -15.33 -5.00
N LEU A 232 36.70 -15.32 -5.51
CA LEU A 232 37.81 -16.17 -5.06
C LEU A 232 39.06 -15.32 -4.94
N ALA A 233 39.71 -15.36 -3.78
CA ALA A 233 40.86 -14.49 -3.48
C ALA A 233 42.06 -14.75 -4.40
N SER A 234 42.38 -16.02 -4.67
CA SER A 234 43.50 -16.39 -5.54
C SER A 234 43.41 -17.82 -6.03
N LEU A 235 43.95 -18.07 -7.22
CA LEU A 235 44.11 -19.40 -7.79
C LEU A 235 45.49 -19.52 -8.43
N THR A 236 46.20 -20.61 -8.14
CA THR A 236 47.48 -20.93 -8.79
C THR A 236 47.37 -22.28 -9.47
N VAL A 237 47.66 -22.32 -10.77
CA VAL A 237 47.72 -23.58 -11.53
C VAL A 237 49.15 -23.88 -11.94
N THR A 238 49.54 -25.14 -11.72
CA THR A 238 50.91 -25.66 -11.92
C THR A 238 50.96 -26.89 -12.84
N SER A 239 49.83 -27.29 -13.42
CA SER A 239 49.68 -28.55 -14.17
C SER A 239 48.65 -28.39 -15.29
N PRO A 240 48.80 -29.07 -16.45
CA PRO A 240 47.91 -28.91 -17.59
C PRO A 240 46.62 -29.74 -17.45
N VAL A 241 45.82 -29.45 -16.43
CA VAL A 241 44.59 -30.17 -16.10
C VAL A 241 43.43 -29.19 -16.02
N TYR A 242 42.26 -29.59 -16.55
CA TYR A 242 41.01 -28.85 -16.37
C TYR A 242 40.76 -28.59 -14.89
N THR A 243 40.68 -27.31 -14.54
CA THR A 243 40.47 -26.85 -13.17
C THR A 243 39.17 -26.07 -13.14
N THR A 244 38.16 -26.61 -12.45
CA THR A 244 36.93 -25.86 -12.13
C THR A 244 37.29 -24.72 -11.19
N ILE A 245 36.86 -23.50 -11.52
CA ILE A 245 37.04 -22.35 -10.66
C ILE A 245 35.87 -22.32 -9.68
N ILE A 246 36.19 -22.51 -8.41
CA ILE A 246 35.21 -22.46 -7.33
C ILE A 246 35.38 -21.13 -6.61
N PHE A 247 34.43 -20.21 -6.83
CA PHE A 247 34.30 -18.99 -6.05
C PHE A 247 33.77 -19.38 -4.67
N ASP A 248 34.53 -19.09 -3.61
CA ASP A 248 34.32 -19.62 -2.26
C ASP A 248 33.65 -18.63 -1.30
N ASP A 249 33.43 -17.39 -1.73
CA ASP A 249 32.68 -16.37 -1.00
C ASP A 249 31.63 -15.69 -1.90
N ASP A 250 30.36 -15.98 -1.62
CA ASP A 250 29.17 -15.42 -2.28
C ASP A 250 28.33 -14.53 -1.34
N SER A 251 28.76 -14.37 -0.09
CA SER A 251 27.91 -13.84 0.98
C SER A 251 28.51 -12.62 1.67
N THR A 252 29.83 -12.43 1.61
CA THR A 252 30.50 -11.29 2.24
C THR A 252 30.42 -10.06 1.33
N PRO A 253 29.81 -8.94 1.78
CA PRO A 253 29.72 -7.73 0.96
C PRO A 253 31.08 -7.30 0.40
N PRO A 254 31.20 -7.00 -0.91
CA PRO A 254 30.11 -6.70 -1.84
C PRO A 254 29.45 -7.91 -2.52
N ASN A 255 29.88 -9.14 -2.23
CA ASN A 255 29.27 -10.36 -2.77
C ASN A 255 27.88 -10.58 -2.18
N TYR A 256 27.03 -11.23 -2.96
CA TYR A 256 25.66 -11.53 -2.59
C TYR A 256 25.13 -12.72 -3.39
N ASP A 257 24.47 -13.65 -2.70
CA ASP A 257 23.62 -14.67 -3.32
C ASP A 257 22.39 -14.89 -2.42
N THR A 258 21.49 -13.90 -2.42
CA THR A 258 20.30 -13.95 -1.57
C THR A 258 19.31 -15.03 -2.04
N GLY A 259 19.41 -15.47 -3.29
CA GLY A 259 18.65 -16.59 -3.84
C GLY A 259 19.22 -17.97 -3.51
N ASN A 260 20.46 -18.05 -3.02
CA ASN A 260 21.21 -19.29 -2.82
C ASN A 260 21.22 -20.14 -4.11
N ASN A 261 21.47 -19.48 -5.25
CA ASN A 261 21.51 -20.09 -6.58
C ASN A 261 22.92 -20.57 -6.96
N TYR A 262 23.96 -20.07 -6.29
CA TYR A 262 25.35 -20.43 -6.49
C TYR A 262 25.83 -21.34 -5.36
N ASP A 263 26.51 -22.42 -5.71
CA ASP A 263 27.07 -23.38 -4.75
C ASP A 263 28.59 -23.19 -4.64
N THR A 264 29.02 -22.60 -3.53
CA THR A 264 30.43 -22.36 -3.17
C THR A 264 31.26 -23.63 -2.96
N THR A 265 30.64 -24.82 -2.93
CA THR A 265 31.35 -26.11 -2.86
C THR A 265 31.63 -26.69 -4.24
N THR A 266 30.71 -26.49 -5.20
CA THR A 266 30.82 -27.10 -6.54
C THR A 266 31.25 -26.12 -7.62
N GLY A 267 31.15 -24.81 -7.38
CA GLY A 267 31.49 -23.77 -8.35
C GLY A 267 30.38 -23.50 -9.38
N LYS A 268 29.15 -23.95 -9.08
CA LYS A 268 28.04 -23.97 -10.04
C LYS A 268 26.94 -23.00 -9.65
N TYR A 269 26.46 -22.24 -10.63
CA TYR A 269 25.22 -21.49 -10.53
C TYR A 269 24.09 -22.27 -11.19
N THR A 270 22.96 -22.45 -10.51
CA THR A 270 21.75 -23.06 -11.09
C THR A 270 20.75 -21.96 -11.40
N ALA A 271 20.37 -21.81 -12.67
CA ALA A 271 19.39 -20.83 -13.08
C ALA A 271 18.02 -21.14 -12.45
N PRO A 272 17.47 -20.27 -11.59
CA PRO A 272 16.19 -20.56 -10.94
C PRO A 272 15.00 -20.44 -11.91
N LYS A 273 15.16 -19.67 -13.00
CA LYS A 273 14.07 -19.29 -13.92
C LYS A 273 14.58 -19.11 -15.34
N LYS A 274 13.64 -19.13 -16.29
CA LYS A 274 13.90 -18.75 -17.67
C LYS A 274 14.03 -17.23 -17.81
N ALA A 275 15.19 -16.76 -18.25
CA ALA A 275 15.50 -15.36 -18.50
C ALA A 275 16.72 -15.24 -19.44
N LEU A 276 17.01 -14.02 -19.87
CA LEU A 276 18.29 -13.70 -20.50
C LEU A 276 19.31 -13.46 -19.38
N TYR A 277 20.44 -14.16 -19.40
CA TYR A 277 21.49 -14.04 -18.39
C TYR A 277 22.72 -13.36 -18.98
N SER A 278 23.29 -12.43 -18.22
CA SER A 278 24.66 -11.93 -18.37
C SER A 278 25.54 -12.60 -17.32
N VAL A 279 26.56 -13.32 -17.78
CA VAL A 279 27.56 -13.99 -16.94
C VAL A 279 28.89 -13.31 -17.19
N ILE A 280 29.37 -12.58 -16.19
CA ILE A 280 30.62 -11.80 -16.25
C ILE A 280 31.64 -12.46 -15.34
N VAL A 281 32.81 -12.74 -15.88
CA VAL A 281 33.95 -13.24 -15.10
C VAL A 281 35.08 -12.23 -15.21
N SER A 282 35.74 -11.90 -14.10
CA SER A 282 36.93 -11.05 -14.07
C SER A 282 37.95 -11.56 -13.06
N TRP A 283 39.23 -11.30 -13.33
CA TRP A 283 40.35 -11.68 -12.45
C TRP A 283 41.60 -10.85 -12.78
N THR A 284 42.60 -10.95 -11.92
CA THR A 284 43.94 -10.44 -12.16
C THR A 284 44.91 -11.59 -12.37
N ALA A 285 45.61 -11.63 -13.50
CA ALA A 285 46.78 -12.47 -13.69
C ALA A 285 47.99 -11.77 -13.06
N ASP A 286 48.57 -12.35 -12.00
CA ASP A 286 49.63 -11.70 -11.21
C ASP A 286 51.01 -11.90 -11.86
N PHE A 287 51.31 -13.16 -12.21
CA PHE A 287 52.55 -13.58 -12.86
C PHE A 287 52.44 -15.03 -13.33
N GLY A 288 53.20 -15.41 -14.36
CA GLY A 288 53.25 -16.79 -14.82
C GLY A 288 53.63 -16.98 -16.28
N SER A 289 53.53 -18.23 -16.74
CA SER A 289 53.64 -18.61 -18.15
C SER A 289 52.36 -18.25 -18.91
N LEU A 290 52.37 -17.10 -19.58
CA LEU A 290 51.23 -16.52 -20.28
C LEU A 290 51.46 -16.56 -21.79
N ASN A 291 51.65 -17.76 -22.33
CA ASN A 291 51.89 -17.94 -23.76
C ASN A 291 50.57 -17.99 -24.55
N PRO A 292 50.59 -17.66 -25.85
CA PRO A 292 49.40 -17.72 -26.68
C PRO A 292 48.74 -19.11 -26.71
N GLY A 293 47.43 -19.15 -26.47
CA GLY A 293 46.63 -20.39 -26.39
C GLY A 293 46.96 -21.29 -25.19
N GLN A 294 47.81 -20.84 -24.26
CA GLN A 294 48.17 -21.66 -23.10
C GLN A 294 47.13 -21.59 -21.98
N ASN A 295 46.45 -20.46 -21.80
CA ASN A 295 45.55 -20.24 -20.69
C ASN A 295 44.16 -19.85 -21.20
N GLU A 296 43.26 -20.82 -21.27
CA GLU A 296 41.90 -20.64 -21.75
C GLU A 296 40.91 -20.77 -20.59
N VAL A 297 40.08 -19.76 -20.37
CA VAL A 297 38.98 -19.77 -19.40
C VAL A 297 37.66 -19.89 -20.15
N TYR A 298 36.79 -20.77 -19.70
CA TYR A 298 35.51 -21.06 -20.34
C TYR A 298 34.37 -20.72 -19.40
N ILE A 299 33.31 -20.13 -19.97
CA ILE A 299 31.97 -20.18 -19.38
C ILE A 299 31.25 -21.36 -20.03
N LYS A 300 30.79 -22.31 -19.22
CA LYS A 300 30.01 -23.47 -19.66
C LYS A 300 28.59 -23.39 -19.14
N VAL A 301 27.67 -23.84 -19.97
CA VAL A 301 26.26 -24.06 -19.61
C VAL A 301 25.94 -25.52 -19.85
N ASN A 302 25.49 -26.23 -18.81
CA ASN A 302 25.23 -27.67 -18.83
C ASN A 302 26.41 -28.48 -19.42
N GLY A 303 27.64 -28.11 -19.06
CA GLY A 303 28.88 -28.73 -19.55
C GLY A 303 29.28 -28.36 -20.99
N THR A 304 28.48 -27.56 -21.71
CA THR A 304 28.81 -27.09 -23.06
C THR A 304 29.46 -25.71 -22.99
N VAL A 305 30.63 -25.55 -23.61
CA VAL A 305 31.31 -24.24 -23.70
C VAL A 305 30.46 -23.26 -24.50
N LYS A 306 30.18 -22.10 -23.89
CA LYS A 306 29.43 -21.01 -24.50
C LYS A 306 30.31 -19.83 -24.88
N GLU A 307 31.29 -19.53 -24.03
CA GLU A 307 32.23 -18.43 -24.24
C GLU A 307 33.64 -18.84 -23.81
N THR A 308 34.65 -18.31 -24.49
CA THR A 308 36.06 -18.62 -24.24
C THR A 308 36.89 -17.34 -24.19
N TYR A 309 37.73 -17.23 -23.17
CA TYR A 309 38.72 -16.16 -23.07
C TYR A 309 40.13 -16.72 -22.96
N VAL A 310 41.02 -16.21 -23.80
CA VAL A 310 42.45 -16.55 -23.78
C VAL A 310 43.22 -15.38 -23.21
N PHE A 311 44.04 -15.63 -22.19
CA PHE A 311 44.83 -14.57 -21.56
C PHE A 311 46.35 -14.80 -21.66
N GLU A 312 47.04 -13.76 -22.13
CA GLU A 312 48.43 -13.82 -22.62
C GLU A 312 49.34 -12.73 -22.01
N TYR A 313 48.86 -11.99 -21.01
CA TYR A 313 49.61 -10.93 -20.35
C TYR A 313 49.23 -10.81 -18.88
N VAL A 314 50.11 -10.22 -18.06
CA VAL A 314 49.86 -9.93 -16.64
C VAL A 314 48.97 -8.70 -16.52
N GLY A 315 47.91 -8.78 -15.72
CA GLY A 315 46.98 -7.68 -15.49
C GLY A 315 45.54 -8.14 -15.32
N VAL A 316 44.62 -7.20 -15.42
CA VAL A 316 43.19 -7.45 -15.26
C VAL A 316 42.61 -8.01 -16.55
N HIS A 317 41.80 -9.04 -16.41
CA HIS A 317 41.05 -9.70 -17.48
C HIS A 317 39.58 -9.74 -17.11
N SER A 318 38.72 -9.64 -18.13
CA SER A 318 37.29 -9.86 -17.97
C SER A 318 36.67 -10.25 -19.30
N PHE A 319 35.64 -11.07 -19.24
CA PHE A 319 34.80 -11.42 -20.37
C PHE A 319 33.38 -11.71 -19.92
N GLU A 320 32.44 -11.61 -20.86
CA GLU A 320 31.01 -11.72 -20.62
C GLU A 320 30.40 -12.69 -21.61
N TRP A 321 29.48 -13.51 -21.13
CA TRP A 321 28.58 -14.28 -21.97
C TRP A 321 27.14 -13.82 -21.74
N LEU A 322 26.42 -13.58 -22.84
CA LEU A 322 25.00 -13.25 -22.85
C LEU A 322 24.21 -14.38 -23.52
N GLY A 323 23.18 -14.90 -22.86
CA GLY A 323 22.29 -15.88 -23.46
C GLY A 323 21.13 -16.33 -22.58
N ASP A 324 20.14 -16.93 -23.23
CA ASP A 324 18.97 -17.48 -22.54
C ASP A 324 19.36 -18.74 -21.75
N LEU A 325 18.95 -18.80 -20.48
CA LEU A 325 18.97 -20.01 -19.67
C LEU A 325 17.55 -20.44 -19.35
N GLU A 326 17.31 -21.75 -19.29
CA GLU A 326 16.08 -22.32 -18.77
C GLU A 326 16.21 -22.59 -17.26
N ALA A 327 15.07 -22.75 -16.57
CA ALA A 327 15.09 -23.10 -15.15
C ALA A 327 15.76 -24.47 -14.95
N GLY A 328 16.78 -24.51 -14.09
CA GLY A 328 17.60 -25.69 -13.80
C GLY A 328 18.88 -25.82 -14.63
N ASP A 329 19.13 -24.93 -15.59
CA ASP A 329 20.40 -24.91 -16.31
C ASP A 329 21.55 -24.54 -15.37
N GLU A 330 22.68 -25.25 -15.47
CA GLU A 330 23.86 -25.02 -14.64
C GLU A 330 24.92 -24.21 -15.41
N VAL A 331 25.41 -23.13 -14.81
CA VAL A 331 26.55 -22.35 -15.29
C VAL A 331 27.77 -22.66 -14.43
N GLU A 332 28.90 -22.94 -15.07
CA GLU A 332 30.18 -23.18 -14.40
C GLU A 332 31.32 -22.50 -15.15
N VAL A 333 32.37 -22.11 -14.40
CA VAL A 333 33.58 -21.51 -14.96
C VAL A 333 34.72 -22.50 -14.83
N GLU A 334 35.40 -22.78 -15.93
CA GLU A 334 36.56 -23.67 -15.94
C GLU A 334 37.78 -22.99 -16.55
N TRP A 335 38.95 -23.29 -16.01
CA TRP A 335 40.23 -22.94 -16.60
C TRP A 335 40.92 -24.19 -17.11
N TYR A 336 41.32 -24.14 -18.38
CA TYR A 336 42.17 -25.13 -19.00
C TYR A 336 43.54 -24.53 -19.36
N PRO A 337 44.54 -24.75 -18.50
CA PRO A 337 45.91 -24.41 -18.81
C PRO A 337 46.57 -25.57 -19.56
N GLN A 338 47.35 -25.25 -20.58
CA GLN A 338 48.03 -26.21 -21.45
C GLN A 338 49.54 -26.16 -21.27
N GLN A 339 50.24 -27.20 -21.76
CA GLN A 339 51.70 -27.14 -21.87
C GLN A 339 52.10 -26.20 -23.00
N HIS A 340 53.15 -25.42 -22.79
CA HIS A 340 53.78 -24.65 -23.84
C HIS A 340 55.21 -25.16 -24.03
N GLU A 341 55.55 -25.59 -25.26
CA GLU A 341 56.85 -26.17 -25.59
C GLU A 341 57.28 -27.33 -24.66
N GLY A 342 56.31 -28.11 -24.16
CA GLY A 342 56.55 -29.24 -23.25
C GLY A 342 56.83 -28.84 -21.80
N VAL A 343 56.63 -27.57 -21.45
CA VAL A 343 56.71 -27.06 -20.07
C VAL A 343 55.30 -26.90 -19.50
N ASP A 344 55.11 -27.41 -18.29
CA ASP A 344 53.85 -27.26 -17.57
C ASP A 344 53.57 -25.78 -17.24
N PRO A 345 52.29 -25.37 -17.26
CA PRO A 345 51.90 -24.01 -16.93
C PRO A 345 52.22 -23.72 -15.46
N PHE A 346 52.68 -22.50 -15.18
CA PHE A 346 52.77 -21.97 -13.83
C PHE A 346 52.21 -20.56 -13.85
N VAL A 347 50.97 -20.38 -13.38
CA VAL A 347 50.26 -19.09 -13.43
C VAL A 347 49.57 -18.85 -12.09
N SER A 348 49.87 -17.69 -11.49
CA SER A 348 49.20 -17.17 -10.30
C SER A 348 48.21 -16.10 -10.71
N THR A 349 47.02 -16.16 -10.09
CA THR A 349 45.93 -15.21 -10.31
C THR A 349 45.30 -14.81 -8.99
N SER A 350 44.70 -13.64 -8.95
CA SER A 350 44.04 -13.05 -7.80
C SER A 350 42.74 -12.34 -8.19
N ASP A 351 41.95 -11.97 -7.18
CA ASP A 351 40.74 -11.14 -7.32
C ASP A 351 39.73 -11.68 -8.35
N TRP A 352 39.48 -12.99 -8.32
CA TRP A 352 38.45 -13.59 -9.16
C TRP A 352 37.08 -13.14 -8.71
N LEU A 353 36.26 -12.71 -9.67
CA LEU A 353 34.88 -12.28 -9.47
C LEU A 353 34.00 -12.88 -10.57
N LEU A 354 32.91 -13.50 -10.14
CA LEU A 354 31.80 -13.94 -10.96
C LEU A 354 30.59 -13.08 -10.63
N THR A 355 30.00 -12.46 -11.65
CA THR A 355 28.76 -11.72 -11.54
C THR A 355 27.75 -12.32 -12.52
N ILE A 356 26.58 -12.69 -12.01
CA ILE A 356 25.48 -13.24 -12.81
C ILE A 356 24.28 -12.33 -12.62
N GLU A 357 23.82 -11.74 -13.72
CA GLU A 357 22.66 -10.87 -13.75
C GLU A 357 21.63 -11.41 -14.73
N ALA A 358 20.38 -11.51 -14.31
CA ALA A 358 19.27 -11.89 -15.18
C ALA A 358 18.46 -10.67 -15.59
N GLU A 359 18.01 -10.67 -16.83
CA GLU A 359 17.03 -9.73 -17.36
C GLU A 359 15.89 -10.51 -18.02
N LYS A 360 14.64 -10.09 -17.74
CA LYS A 360 13.46 -10.66 -18.38
C LYS A 360 12.57 -9.53 -18.86
N GLU A 361 12.38 -9.45 -20.17
CA GLU A 361 11.59 -8.36 -20.78
C GLU A 361 10.08 -8.62 -20.78
N GLY A 362 9.63 -9.84 -20.47
CA GLY A 362 8.21 -10.15 -20.41
C GLY A 362 7.91 -11.62 -20.15
N TRP A 363 6.62 -11.93 -20.08
CA TRP A 363 6.12 -13.28 -19.84
C TRP A 363 5.64 -13.94 -21.13
N SER A 364 5.83 -15.25 -21.22
CA SER A 364 5.37 -16.06 -22.35
C SER A 364 4.24 -17.01 -21.96
N ILE A 365 3.43 -17.40 -22.94
CA ILE A 365 2.42 -18.45 -22.74
C ILE A 365 3.12 -19.74 -22.32
N GLY A 366 2.59 -20.39 -21.29
CA GLY A 366 3.12 -21.62 -20.69
C GLY A 366 3.97 -21.39 -19.45
N GLU A 367 4.34 -20.14 -19.13
CA GLU A 367 5.04 -19.80 -17.89
C GLU A 367 4.08 -19.66 -16.71
N THR A 368 4.61 -19.58 -15.49
CA THR A 368 3.82 -19.28 -14.29
C THR A 368 4.06 -17.84 -13.88
N LEU A 369 3.01 -17.02 -13.91
CA LEU A 369 3.01 -15.66 -13.37
C LEU A 369 2.90 -15.70 -11.86
N GLU A 370 3.90 -15.14 -11.20
CA GLU A 370 3.94 -14.99 -9.76
C GLU A 370 3.80 -13.49 -9.43
N TYR A 371 2.70 -13.12 -8.76
CA TYR A 371 2.34 -11.71 -8.54
C TYR A 371 3.33 -10.98 -7.63
N ASP A 372 3.98 -11.71 -6.73
CA ASP A 372 4.96 -11.16 -5.78
C ASP A 372 6.15 -10.47 -6.49
N TYR A 373 6.36 -10.76 -7.77
CA TYR A 373 7.47 -10.31 -8.62
C TYR A 373 7.13 -9.09 -9.47
N ILE A 374 5.83 -8.90 -9.78
CA ILE A 374 5.35 -7.82 -10.64
C ILE A 374 4.70 -6.69 -9.83
N ILE A 375 4.24 -6.97 -8.61
CA ILE A 375 3.71 -5.94 -7.71
C ILE A 375 4.88 -5.11 -7.18
N PRO A 376 4.92 -3.79 -7.44
CA PRO A 376 6.02 -2.96 -6.99
C PRO A 376 6.23 -3.01 -5.47
N GLY A 377 7.48 -3.11 -5.02
CA GLY A 377 7.84 -3.06 -3.59
C GLY A 377 7.48 -1.76 -2.86
N THR A 378 7.03 -0.73 -3.58
CA THR A 378 6.60 0.56 -3.04
C THR A 378 5.10 0.61 -2.72
N TRP A 379 4.32 -0.41 -3.06
CA TRP A 379 2.88 -0.43 -2.84
C TRP A 379 2.54 -0.83 -1.40
N PHE A 380 2.17 0.15 -0.58
CA PHE A 380 1.67 -0.09 0.78
C PHE A 380 0.14 -0.09 0.82
N VAL A 381 -0.45 -0.98 1.60
CA VAL A 381 -1.92 -1.05 1.78
C VAL A 381 -2.49 0.27 2.31
N LYS A 382 -1.74 0.99 3.15
CA LYS A 382 -2.16 2.31 3.69
C LYS A 382 -2.40 3.36 2.60
N ASP A 383 -1.62 3.32 1.51
CA ASP A 383 -1.69 4.32 0.44
C ASP A 383 -2.97 4.08 -0.37
N PHE A 384 -3.30 2.81 -0.61
CA PHE A 384 -4.60 2.41 -1.17
C PHE A 384 -5.77 2.86 -0.28
N ILE A 385 -5.66 2.70 1.05
CA ILE A 385 -6.69 3.18 1.98
C ILE A 385 -6.86 4.69 1.86
N GLN A 386 -5.77 5.46 1.81
CA GLN A 386 -5.79 6.92 1.63
C GLN A 386 -6.48 7.34 0.33
N ASP A 387 -6.06 6.76 -0.78
CA ASP A 387 -6.55 7.12 -2.11
C ASP A 387 -8.02 6.76 -2.28
N VAL A 388 -8.43 5.57 -1.87
CA VAL A 388 -9.82 5.13 -1.96
C VAL A 388 -10.72 5.94 -1.03
N THR A 389 -10.23 6.30 0.17
CA THR A 389 -10.95 7.22 1.06
C THR A 389 -11.21 8.56 0.40
N ARG A 390 -10.22 9.08 -0.34
CA ARG A 390 -10.33 10.35 -1.07
C ARG A 390 -11.28 10.24 -2.26
N ILE A 391 -11.15 9.18 -3.06
CA ILE A 391 -11.93 8.98 -4.29
C ILE A 391 -13.42 8.79 -3.96
N PHE A 392 -13.75 7.96 -2.97
CA PHE A 392 -15.12 7.59 -2.64
C PHE A 392 -15.71 8.34 -1.43
N ASN A 393 -14.97 9.31 -0.88
CA ASN A 393 -15.35 10.08 0.31
C ASN A 393 -15.82 9.16 1.46
N LEU A 394 -14.98 8.18 1.81
CA LEU A 394 -15.32 7.15 2.79
C LEU A 394 -15.25 7.67 4.24
N ALA A 395 -16.11 7.11 5.08
CA ALA A 395 -16.01 7.13 6.53
C ALA A 395 -15.62 5.73 7.02
N TRP A 396 -14.83 5.71 8.09
CA TRP A 396 -14.30 4.51 8.71
C TRP A 396 -14.77 4.42 10.16
N GLU A 397 -15.29 3.26 10.56
CA GLU A 397 -15.69 2.93 11.93
C GLU A 397 -15.06 1.60 12.34
N THR A 398 -14.67 1.47 13.62
CA THR A 398 -14.02 0.27 14.13
C THR A 398 -14.79 -0.30 15.31
N ASP A 399 -15.22 -1.54 15.21
CA ASP A 399 -15.58 -2.37 16.36
C ASP A 399 -14.31 -3.05 16.89
N VAL A 400 -13.77 -2.51 17.98
CA VAL A 400 -12.53 -2.98 18.60
C VAL A 400 -12.70 -4.37 19.22
N THR A 401 -13.87 -4.66 19.81
CA THR A 401 -14.16 -5.94 20.47
C THR A 401 -14.37 -7.05 19.44
N GLY A 402 -15.12 -6.75 18.37
CA GLY A 402 -15.32 -7.66 17.24
C GLY A 402 -14.18 -7.69 16.22
N ARG A 403 -13.13 -6.85 16.42
CA ARG A 403 -12.04 -6.59 15.47
C ARG A 403 -12.56 -6.40 14.05
N THR A 404 -13.56 -5.55 13.86
CA THR A 404 -14.19 -5.33 12.56
C THR A 404 -14.09 -3.86 12.18
N VAL A 405 -13.59 -3.58 10.98
CA VAL A 405 -13.52 -2.25 10.38
C VAL A 405 -14.61 -2.11 9.33
N TYR A 406 -15.39 -1.04 9.43
CA TYR A 406 -16.47 -0.69 8.52
C TYR A 406 -16.05 0.50 7.66
N ALA A 407 -16.24 0.43 6.34
CA ALA A 407 -15.92 1.51 5.41
C ALA A 407 -17.05 1.78 4.43
N TYR A 408 -17.67 2.95 4.52
CA TYR A 408 -18.83 3.35 3.70
C TYR A 408 -18.75 4.81 3.27
N PRO A 409 -19.32 5.20 2.12
CA PRO A 409 -19.39 6.61 1.72
C PRO A 409 -20.08 7.46 2.79
N LYS A 410 -19.55 8.65 3.07
CA LYS A 410 -20.10 9.56 4.10
C LYS A 410 -21.57 9.90 3.84
N ASP A 411 -21.85 10.34 2.63
CA ASP A 411 -23.14 10.86 2.21
C ASP A 411 -23.99 9.79 1.52
N ARG A 412 -25.29 10.05 1.42
CA ARG A 412 -26.21 9.23 0.62
C ARG A 412 -25.77 9.21 -0.83
N TYR A 413 -25.64 8.01 -1.39
CA TYR A 413 -25.14 7.80 -2.75
C TYR A 413 -26.13 6.96 -3.56
N THR A 414 -26.16 7.19 -4.87
CA THR A 414 -26.96 6.39 -5.81
C THR A 414 -26.02 5.71 -6.78
N LEU A 415 -26.13 4.40 -6.85
CA LEU A 415 -25.39 3.57 -7.79
C LEU A 415 -26.28 3.28 -8.98
N SER A 416 -25.78 3.53 -10.19
CA SER A 416 -26.44 3.12 -11.43
C SER A 416 -25.48 2.24 -12.21
N TYR A 417 -25.85 0.98 -12.40
CA TYR A 417 -25.02 0.01 -13.13
C TYR A 417 -25.89 -0.99 -13.89
N ARG A 418 -25.32 -1.61 -14.91
CA ARG A 418 -25.94 -2.76 -15.57
C ARG A 418 -25.42 -4.02 -14.90
N ASN A 419 -26.35 -4.86 -14.42
CA ASN A 419 -25.95 -6.18 -13.95
C ASN A 419 -25.34 -6.94 -15.15
N ASP A 420 -24.15 -7.49 -14.95
CA ASP A 420 -23.45 -8.33 -15.94
C ASP A 420 -23.19 -7.69 -17.32
N GLY A 421 -22.98 -6.37 -17.36
CA GLY A 421 -22.56 -5.63 -18.56
C GLY A 421 -23.67 -5.34 -19.57
N ASP A 422 -24.55 -6.32 -19.81
CA ASP A 422 -25.58 -6.25 -20.87
C ASP A 422 -27.02 -6.08 -20.36
N GLY A 423 -27.23 -6.14 -19.03
CA GLY A 423 -28.55 -6.03 -18.42
C GLY A 423 -29.22 -4.65 -18.49
N ALA A 424 -30.46 -4.58 -18.01
CA ALA A 424 -31.16 -3.32 -17.75
C ALA A 424 -30.40 -2.50 -16.69
N VAL A 425 -30.45 -1.17 -16.81
CA VAL A 425 -29.83 -0.27 -15.83
C VAL A 425 -30.57 -0.41 -14.50
N THR A 426 -29.87 -0.87 -13.49
CA THR A 426 -30.34 -0.93 -12.10
C THR A 426 -29.81 0.30 -11.37
N SER A 427 -30.71 1.05 -10.74
CA SER A 427 -30.34 2.18 -9.88
C SER A 427 -30.73 1.89 -8.43
N VAL A 428 -29.76 1.87 -7.53
CA VAL A 428 -29.95 1.64 -6.09
C VAL A 428 -29.44 2.84 -5.33
N THR A 429 -30.34 3.52 -4.60
CA THR A 429 -29.95 4.56 -3.63
C THR A 429 -29.67 3.92 -2.29
N ARG A 430 -28.53 4.23 -1.71
CA ARG A 430 -28.11 3.78 -0.39
C ARG A 430 -27.86 4.97 0.50
N GLU A 431 -28.32 4.84 1.74
CA GLU A 431 -27.94 5.77 2.80
C GLU A 431 -26.43 5.66 3.02
N GLY A 432 -25.78 6.82 3.15
CA GLY A 432 -24.36 6.87 3.50
C GLY A 432 -24.14 6.47 4.96
N PHE A 433 -22.89 6.61 5.40
CA PHE A 433 -22.52 6.45 6.80
C PHE A 433 -23.35 7.37 7.71
N PHE A 434 -23.61 8.60 7.27
CA PHE A 434 -24.54 9.50 7.94
C PHE A 434 -25.97 9.19 7.53
N ARG A 435 -26.71 8.53 8.42
CA ARG A 435 -28.14 8.29 8.24
C ARG A 435 -28.87 9.62 8.46
N THR A 436 -29.61 10.09 7.46
CA THR A 436 -30.60 11.17 7.64
C THR A 436 -31.89 10.64 8.28
N SER A 437 -31.78 9.71 9.23
CA SER A 437 -32.95 9.24 9.97
C SER A 437 -33.41 10.34 10.92
N GLY A 438 -34.45 11.06 10.51
CA GLY A 438 -35.30 11.92 11.32
C GLY A 438 -34.56 12.73 12.38
N ALA A 439 -33.74 13.70 11.95
CA ALA A 439 -33.47 14.82 12.83
C ALA A 439 -34.84 15.41 13.20
N THR A 440 -35.33 15.12 14.40
CA THR A 440 -36.47 15.83 14.95
C THR A 440 -36.08 17.29 14.96
N ASP A 441 -36.74 18.05 14.10
CA ASP A 441 -36.58 19.49 14.01
C ASP A 441 -36.97 20.11 15.37
N VAL A 442 -35.97 20.33 16.22
CA VAL A 442 -36.12 20.98 17.53
C VAL A 442 -36.16 22.51 17.41
N THR A 443 -36.23 23.08 16.21
CA THR A 443 -36.42 24.53 16.03
C THR A 443 -37.72 25.07 16.64
N ARG A 444 -38.62 24.20 17.13
CA ARG A 444 -39.86 24.62 17.80
C ARG A 444 -39.85 24.70 19.33
N ARG A 445 -38.69 24.63 19.98
CA ARG A 445 -38.55 25.00 21.41
C ARG A 445 -37.33 25.88 21.65
N VAL A 446 -37.34 27.07 21.08
CA VAL A 446 -36.50 28.17 21.56
C VAL A 446 -37.18 28.74 22.80
N ASP A 447 -36.67 28.36 23.97
CA ASP A 447 -36.97 29.03 25.23
C ASP A 447 -36.16 30.34 25.28
N VAL A 448 -36.83 31.48 25.26
CA VAL A 448 -36.24 32.82 25.13
C VAL A 448 -35.80 33.38 26.49
N THR A 449 -35.38 32.54 27.44
CA THR A 449 -34.95 32.98 28.79
C THR A 449 -33.51 32.64 29.17
N GLN A 450 -32.73 31.99 28.28
CA GLN A 450 -31.26 31.86 28.45
C GLN A 450 -30.52 32.60 27.32
N GLY A 451 -29.42 33.27 27.72
CA GLY A 451 -28.73 34.31 26.96
C GLY A 451 -28.43 34.00 25.49
N GLY A 452 -28.50 35.03 24.66
CA GLY A 452 -28.50 34.91 23.20
C GLY A 452 -27.17 34.53 22.57
N GLU A 453 -27.28 33.87 21.42
CA GLU A 453 -26.23 33.73 20.41
C GLU A 453 -26.79 34.20 19.05
N TRP A 454 -25.92 34.77 18.20
CA TRP A 454 -26.23 35.22 16.84
C TRP A 454 -25.56 34.29 15.82
N ALA A 455 -26.30 33.89 14.78
CA ALA A 455 -25.75 33.29 13.57
C ALA A 455 -26.36 33.93 12.32
N PHE A 456 -25.54 34.22 11.31
CA PHE A 456 -25.95 34.86 10.05
C PHE A 456 -26.33 33.81 9.00
N ASP A 457 -27.43 34.04 8.29
CA ASP A 457 -27.93 33.22 7.17
C ASP A 457 -27.84 33.99 5.86
N THR A 458 -27.13 33.45 4.87
CA THR A 458 -27.09 33.96 3.48
C THR A 458 -26.78 32.82 2.51
N SER A 459 -27.78 32.33 1.76
CA SER A 459 -27.57 31.40 0.63
C SER A 459 -28.38 31.79 -0.60
N GLN A 460 -27.74 31.76 -1.78
CA GLN A 460 -28.38 31.67 -3.10
C GLN A 460 -27.57 30.75 -4.03
N VAL A 461 -28.27 30.17 -5.02
CA VAL A 461 -27.97 28.92 -5.74
C VAL A 461 -27.28 29.15 -7.10
N GLN A 462 -26.35 28.27 -7.51
CA GLN A 462 -25.94 28.11 -8.92
C GLN A 462 -25.60 26.64 -9.32
N ASP A 463 -25.94 26.29 -10.57
CA ASP A 463 -25.79 24.94 -11.18
C ASP A 463 -24.58 24.86 -12.14
N GLN A 464 -23.90 23.71 -12.21
CA GLN A 464 -22.97 23.35 -13.30
C GLN A 464 -23.09 21.87 -13.73
N VAL A 465 -22.79 21.57 -14.99
CA VAL A 465 -22.97 20.26 -15.65
C VAL A 465 -21.65 19.80 -16.29
N LEU A 466 -21.28 18.52 -16.12
CA LEU A 466 -20.21 17.86 -16.85
C LEU A 466 -20.80 16.82 -17.82
N ALA A 467 -20.42 16.91 -19.09
CA ALA A 467 -20.83 16.01 -20.16
C ALA A 467 -19.59 15.59 -20.98
N TRP A 468 -19.62 14.40 -21.57
CA TRP A 468 -18.61 13.97 -22.52
C TRP A 468 -18.84 14.66 -23.87
N GLY A 469 -17.79 15.12 -24.54
CA GLY A 469 -17.91 15.77 -25.85
C GLY A 469 -18.25 14.77 -26.93
N THR A 470 -19.51 14.71 -27.37
CA THR A 470 -19.87 14.08 -28.65
C THR A 470 -19.43 15.00 -29.78
N GLY A 471 -18.53 14.54 -30.64
CA GLY A 471 -17.85 15.33 -31.68
C GLY A 471 -18.74 15.84 -32.84
N ASP A 472 -20.03 16.06 -32.61
CA ASP A 472 -20.98 16.59 -33.60
C ASP A 472 -21.76 17.79 -33.05
N VAL A 473 -21.60 18.94 -33.72
CA VAL A 473 -22.19 20.24 -33.34
C VAL A 473 -23.71 20.27 -33.40
N THR A 474 -24.33 19.39 -34.20
CA THR A 474 -25.80 19.27 -34.26
C THR A 474 -26.38 18.59 -33.02
N THR A 475 -25.69 17.56 -32.53
CA THR A 475 -26.10 16.81 -31.33
C THR A 475 -25.89 17.64 -30.06
N GLU A 476 -24.78 18.39 -29.96
CA GLU A 476 -24.49 19.28 -28.83
C GLU A 476 -25.54 20.40 -28.65
N ASN A 477 -26.11 20.91 -29.75
CA ASN A 477 -27.15 21.94 -29.72
C ASN A 477 -28.54 21.40 -29.35
N LEU A 478 -28.81 20.12 -29.64
CA LEU A 478 -30.02 19.43 -29.17
C LEU A 478 -29.91 19.10 -27.67
N GLU A 479 -28.73 18.68 -27.21
CA GLU A 479 -28.44 18.43 -25.80
C GLU A 479 -28.55 19.69 -24.93
N LYS A 480 -28.08 20.85 -25.40
CA LYS A 480 -28.26 22.15 -24.71
C LYS A 480 -29.74 22.56 -24.53
N LYS A 481 -30.67 21.98 -25.29
CA LYS A 481 -32.12 22.26 -25.18
C LYS A 481 -32.89 21.24 -24.34
N SER A 482 -32.31 20.08 -24.00
CA SER A 482 -32.94 19.06 -23.17
C SER A 482 -32.27 18.95 -21.80
N ALA A 483 -33.05 18.89 -20.72
CA ALA A 483 -32.55 18.90 -19.34
C ALA A 483 -31.77 17.64 -18.88
N SER A 484 -31.44 16.72 -19.78
CA SER A 484 -30.69 15.49 -19.52
C SER A 484 -29.90 15.05 -20.76
N ASN A 485 -28.60 14.79 -20.60
CA ASN A 485 -27.77 14.13 -21.61
C ASN A 485 -27.80 12.61 -21.43
N LEU A 486 -27.58 11.87 -22.52
CA LEU A 486 -27.68 10.40 -22.55
C LEU A 486 -26.55 9.70 -21.75
N TYR A 487 -25.41 10.39 -21.58
CA TYR A 487 -24.23 9.92 -20.83
C TYR A 487 -23.65 11.02 -19.93
N SER A 488 -24.45 11.54 -18.99
CA SER A 488 -23.94 12.47 -17.98
C SER A 488 -24.35 12.08 -16.56
N ALA A 489 -23.47 12.37 -15.61
CA ALA A 489 -23.78 12.33 -14.19
C ALA A 489 -24.03 13.76 -13.72
N ARG A 490 -25.21 14.03 -13.16
CA ARG A 490 -25.55 15.33 -12.59
C ARG A 490 -25.33 15.30 -11.09
N TYR A 491 -24.33 16.05 -10.62
CA TYR A 491 -24.12 16.26 -9.19
C TYR A 491 -24.82 17.53 -8.75
N ARG A 492 -25.69 17.41 -7.74
CA ARG A 492 -26.25 18.56 -7.03
C ARG A 492 -25.43 18.73 -5.75
N PHE A 493 -24.58 19.74 -5.72
CA PHE A 493 -23.88 20.11 -4.49
C PHE A 493 -24.86 20.77 -3.51
N PRO A 494 -24.76 20.52 -2.19
CA PRO A 494 -25.33 21.40 -1.19
C PRO A 494 -24.58 22.74 -1.22
N ASP A 495 -25.31 23.85 -1.15
CA ASP A 495 -24.70 25.19 -1.10
C ASP A 495 -23.81 25.36 0.14
N GLY A 496 -22.65 26.01 -0.03
CA GLY A 496 -21.78 26.44 1.09
C GLY A 496 -20.37 25.85 1.16
N ARG A 497 -19.81 25.27 0.08
CA ARG A 497 -18.46 24.65 0.15
C ARG A 497 -17.28 25.65 0.21
N TYR A 498 -17.49 26.93 -0.09
CA TYR A 498 -16.43 27.94 -0.04
C TYR A 498 -16.91 29.24 0.63
N PRO A 499 -16.17 29.78 1.60
CA PRO A 499 -16.37 31.16 2.05
C PRO A 499 -16.08 32.12 0.90
N ALA A 500 -16.95 33.11 0.69
CA ALA A 500 -16.63 34.24 -0.15
C ALA A 500 -15.52 35.07 0.52
N GLY A 501 -14.38 35.22 -0.16
CA GLY A 501 -13.37 36.23 0.19
C GLY A 501 -11.91 35.75 0.27
N SER A 502 -11.33 35.27 -0.84
CA SER A 502 -9.88 35.34 -1.04
C SER A 502 -9.52 35.23 -2.53
N ASN A 503 -9.14 36.37 -3.13
CA ASN A 503 -8.45 36.46 -4.42
C ASN A 503 -7.00 36.05 -4.24
N TRP A 504 -6.60 34.84 -4.61
CA TRP A 504 -5.17 34.48 -4.63
C TRP A 504 -4.81 34.18 -6.08
N ALA A 505 -4.27 35.21 -6.75
CA ALA A 505 -3.62 35.10 -8.04
C ALA A 505 -2.35 34.26 -7.88
N TYR A 506 -2.14 33.34 -8.82
CA TYR A 506 -0.91 32.55 -8.93
C TYR A 506 0.28 33.46 -9.30
N THR A 507 1.39 33.25 -8.59
CA THR A 507 2.68 33.00 -9.23
C THR A 507 3.18 31.66 -8.74
#